data_AF-A0A1I7TDX6-F1
#
_entry.id   AF-A0A1I7TDX6-F1
#
_cell.length_a   1.000
_cell.length_b   1.000
_cell.length_c   1.000
_cell.angle_alpha   90.00
_cell.angle_beta   90.00
_cell.angle_gamma   90.00
#
_symmetry.space_group_name_H-M   'P 1'
#
loop_
_entity.id
_entity.type
_entity.pdbx_description
1 polymer ?
#
loop_
_entity_poly.entity_id
_entity_poly.type
_entity_poly.pdbx_seq_one_letter_code
_entity_poly.pdbx_strand_id
1 'polypeptide(L)'
;MSLGRDVYSLPRTYKRVSHAKEKARPELRKFGWDTLGYSGSFKLPPLKDTITRVDGRTITVKEFRRDYERPSIPIILTGLTDEWTAKEKWTMERLSKKYRNQNFKCGEDDDGNSVRMKMKYYHDYSLNTTDDSPLYIFDSSFAERRKTKKLSEDYSVPKFFEDDLFRYADNKKDLRIVGS
;
A
#
# COMPACT_ATOMS: atom_id res chain seq x y z
N MET A 1 -24.73 -23.57 -4.82
CA MET A 1 -23.90 -23.02 -5.92
C MET A 1 -22.58 -22.53 -5.35
N SER A 2 -21.47 -23.15 -5.78
CA SER A 2 -20.09 -22.93 -5.32
C SER A 2 -19.40 -21.80 -6.11
N LEU A 3 -20.05 -20.64 -6.27
CA LEU A 3 -19.61 -19.63 -7.25
C LEU A 3 -18.38 -18.79 -6.85
N GLY A 4 -17.51 -19.29 -5.97
CA GLY A 4 -16.32 -18.53 -5.57
C GLY A 4 -15.17 -19.31 -4.94
N ARG A 5 -15.33 -20.61 -4.65
CA ARG A 5 -14.23 -21.42 -4.10
C ARG A 5 -13.19 -21.79 -5.15
N ASP A 6 -13.63 -22.01 -6.38
CA ASP A 6 -12.82 -22.55 -7.47
C ASP A 6 -11.97 -21.49 -8.18
N VAL A 7 -12.17 -20.21 -7.84
CA VAL A 7 -11.45 -19.06 -8.38
C VAL A 7 -10.04 -18.92 -7.78
N TYR A 8 -9.79 -19.49 -6.60
CA TYR A 8 -8.55 -19.30 -5.86
C TYR A 8 -7.69 -20.56 -5.83
N SER A 9 -6.38 -20.38 -5.97
CA SER A 9 -5.42 -21.49 -6.02
C SER A 9 -5.13 -22.10 -4.65
N LEU A 10 -5.25 -21.34 -3.56
CA LEU A 10 -4.93 -21.83 -2.22
C LEU A 10 -6.17 -22.25 -1.43
N PRO A 11 -6.07 -23.36 -0.67
CA PRO A 11 -7.12 -23.76 0.25
C PRO A 11 -7.41 -22.63 1.25
N ARG A 12 -8.71 -22.36 1.44
CA ARG A 12 -9.25 -21.37 2.37
C ARG A 12 -9.05 -19.90 1.96
N THR A 13 -8.48 -19.57 0.80
CA THR A 13 -8.41 -18.17 0.33
C THR A 13 -9.80 -17.55 0.32
N TYR A 14 -10.77 -18.21 -0.31
CA TYR A 14 -12.16 -17.76 -0.33
C TYR A 14 -12.69 -17.38 1.06
N LYS A 15 -12.51 -18.27 2.06
CA LYS A 15 -12.98 -18.03 3.43
C LYS A 15 -12.27 -16.84 4.08
N ARG A 16 -10.97 -16.65 3.83
CA ARG A 16 -10.18 -15.57 4.42
C ARG A 16 -10.47 -14.22 3.77
N VAL A 17 -10.64 -14.20 2.45
CA VAL A 17 -11.06 -13.01 1.70
C VAL A 17 -12.47 -12.62 2.10
N SER A 18 -13.43 -13.56 2.12
CA SER A 18 -14.82 -13.27 2.51
C SER A 18 -14.91 -12.67 3.92
N HIS A 19 -14.17 -13.23 4.88
CA HIS A 19 -14.08 -12.71 6.24
C HIS A 19 -13.48 -11.30 6.29
N ALA A 20 -12.43 -11.05 5.50
CA ALA A 20 -11.81 -9.72 5.44
C ALA A 20 -12.75 -8.69 4.79
N LYS A 21 -13.45 -9.07 3.72
CA LYS A 21 -14.45 -8.24 3.04
C LYS A 21 -15.60 -7.87 3.98
N GLU A 22 -16.19 -8.85 4.66
CA GLU A 22 -17.31 -8.64 5.58
C GLU A 22 -16.94 -7.69 6.72
N LYS A 23 -15.72 -7.81 7.26
CA LYS A 23 -15.25 -6.89 8.31
C LYS A 23 -14.89 -5.50 7.78
N ALA A 24 -14.18 -5.44 6.66
CA ALA A 24 -13.62 -4.17 6.18
C ALA A 24 -14.68 -3.25 5.56
N ARG A 25 -15.75 -3.83 4.98
CA ARG A 25 -16.82 -3.13 4.28
C ARG A 25 -18.16 -3.86 4.48
N PRO A 26 -18.72 -3.87 5.71
CA PRO A 26 -19.93 -4.61 6.03
C PRO A 26 -21.16 -4.15 5.22
N GLU A 27 -21.18 -2.89 4.79
CA GLU A 27 -22.24 -2.33 3.96
C GLU A 27 -22.33 -3.00 2.57
N LEU A 28 -21.21 -3.50 2.04
CA LEU A 28 -21.17 -4.19 0.76
C LEU A 28 -21.81 -5.58 0.79
N ARG A 29 -22.23 -6.07 1.97
CA ARG A 29 -23.06 -7.28 2.08
C ARG A 29 -24.39 -7.12 1.34
N LYS A 30 -24.95 -5.91 1.32
CA LYS A 30 -26.21 -5.60 0.63
C LYS A 30 -25.98 -5.25 -0.84
N PHE A 31 -24.92 -4.50 -1.13
CA PHE A 31 -24.69 -3.95 -2.45
C PHE A 31 -23.94 -4.91 -3.37
N GLY A 32 -22.95 -5.65 -2.87
CA GLY A 32 -22.04 -6.45 -3.69
C GLY A 32 -20.70 -5.73 -3.92
N TRP A 33 -19.69 -6.48 -4.39
CA TRP A 33 -18.33 -5.98 -4.56
C TRP A 33 -17.98 -5.61 -6.00
N ASP A 34 -18.79 -6.03 -6.96
CA ASP A 34 -18.54 -6.01 -8.41
C ASP A 34 -19.77 -5.53 -9.21
N THR A 35 -20.71 -4.85 -8.55
CA THR A 35 -21.97 -4.37 -9.16
C THR A 35 -21.81 -3.44 -10.35
N LEU A 36 -20.71 -2.69 -10.40
CA LEU A 36 -20.42 -1.73 -11.46
C LEU A 36 -19.65 -2.39 -12.61
N GLY A 37 -19.11 -3.60 -12.40
CA GLY A 37 -18.40 -4.37 -13.41
C GLY A 37 -17.17 -3.64 -13.96
N TYR A 38 -16.48 -2.86 -13.13
CA TYR A 38 -15.34 -2.05 -13.56
C TYR A 38 -14.17 -2.88 -14.07
N SER A 39 -14.02 -4.12 -13.59
CA SER A 39 -13.02 -5.07 -14.09
C SER A 39 -13.10 -5.32 -15.60
N GLY A 40 -14.30 -5.25 -16.21
CA GLY A 40 -14.48 -5.42 -17.66
C GLY A 40 -14.81 -4.14 -18.41
N SER A 41 -15.32 -3.11 -17.73
CA SER A 41 -15.88 -1.91 -18.39
C SER A 41 -15.07 -0.64 -18.18
N PHE A 42 -14.35 -0.51 -17.06
CA PHE A 42 -13.67 0.72 -16.71
C PHE A 42 -12.37 0.85 -17.51
N LYS A 43 -12.27 1.93 -18.29
CA LYS A 43 -11.06 2.30 -19.01
C LYS A 43 -10.46 3.53 -18.35
N LEU A 44 -9.19 3.43 -17.97
CA LEU A 44 -8.47 4.57 -17.45
C LEU A 44 -8.50 5.71 -18.49
N PRO A 45 -8.95 6.91 -18.10
CA PRO A 45 -8.88 8.05 -19.00
C PRO A 45 -7.42 8.35 -19.37
N PRO A 46 -7.17 9.01 -20.52
CA PRO A 46 -5.82 9.42 -20.86
C PRO A 46 -5.25 10.30 -19.74
N LEU A 47 -4.07 9.92 -19.23
CA LEU A 47 -3.42 10.64 -18.16
C LEU A 47 -2.94 12.00 -18.68
N LYS A 48 -3.44 13.09 -18.09
CA LYS A 48 -2.89 14.41 -18.31
C LYS A 48 -1.81 14.67 -17.26
N ASP A 49 -0.56 14.45 -17.66
CA ASP A 49 0.60 14.68 -16.80
C ASP A 49 1.04 16.14 -16.89
N THR A 50 0.89 16.88 -15.79
CA THR A 50 1.28 18.31 -15.71
C THR A 50 2.20 18.60 -14.53
N ILE A 51 2.63 17.58 -13.79
CA ILE A 51 3.43 17.77 -12.58
C ILE A 51 4.91 17.84 -12.95
N THR A 52 5.57 18.90 -12.52
CA THR A 52 7.00 19.13 -12.76
C THR A 52 7.84 18.00 -12.16
N ARG A 53 8.81 17.53 -12.94
CA ARG A 53 9.81 16.53 -12.52
C ARG A 53 11.14 17.21 -12.26
N VAL A 54 11.73 16.90 -11.11
CA VAL A 54 13.03 17.44 -10.67
C VAL A 54 13.93 16.29 -10.29
N ASP A 55 15.16 16.28 -10.80
CA ASP A 55 16.15 15.26 -10.41
C ASP A 55 16.61 15.49 -8.97
N GLY A 56 16.23 14.57 -8.08
CA GLY A 56 16.54 14.61 -6.66
C GLY A 56 18.04 14.47 -6.35
N ARG A 57 18.84 14.00 -7.31
CA ARG A 57 20.30 13.86 -7.18
C ARG A 57 21.00 15.19 -7.35
N THR A 58 20.46 16.10 -8.17
CA THR A 58 21.09 17.39 -8.49
C THR A 58 20.59 18.53 -7.61
N ILE A 59 19.32 18.51 -7.20
CA ILE A 59 18.76 19.54 -6.33
C ILE A 59 19.23 19.40 -4.87
N THR A 60 19.54 20.53 -4.24
CA THR A 60 19.89 20.62 -2.82
C THR A 60 18.63 20.75 -1.95
N VAL A 61 18.74 20.40 -0.66
CA VAL A 61 17.62 20.55 0.30
C VAL A 61 17.18 22.01 0.43
N LYS A 62 18.11 22.96 0.33
CA LYS A 62 17.80 24.41 0.40
C LYS A 62 16.99 24.88 -0.80
N GLU A 63 17.37 24.47 -2.01
CA GLU A 63 16.61 24.78 -3.23
C GLU A 63 15.23 24.13 -3.18
N PHE A 64 15.16 22.85 -2.79
CA PHE A 64 13.89 22.15 -2.61
C PHE A 64 12.95 22.90 -1.65
N ARG A 65 13.47 23.32 -0.49
CA ARG A 65 12.72 24.09 0.51
C ARG A 65 12.22 25.43 0.00
N ARG A 66 13.11 26.18 -0.63
CA ARG A 66 12.83 27.53 -1.13
C ARG A 66 11.80 27.51 -2.25
N ASP A 67 11.97 26.58 -3.21
CA ASP A 67 11.27 26.62 -4.49
C ASP A 67 10.02 25.74 -4.51
N TYR A 68 9.90 24.74 -3.63
CA TYR A 68 8.77 23.79 -3.64
C TYR A 68 8.09 23.58 -2.29
N GLU A 69 8.84 23.26 -1.23
CA GLU A 69 8.24 22.93 0.09
C GLU A 69 7.54 24.14 0.72
N ARG A 70 8.26 25.26 0.88
CA ARG A 70 7.74 26.49 1.48
C ARG A 70 6.57 27.10 0.69
N PRO A 71 6.59 27.20 -0.66
CA PRO A 71 5.45 27.68 -1.43
C PRO A 71 4.35 26.62 -1.64
N SER A 72 4.50 25.40 -1.12
CA SER A 72 3.54 24.29 -1.27
C SER A 72 3.26 23.90 -2.74
N ILE A 73 4.32 23.86 -3.55
CA ILE A 73 4.23 23.49 -4.98
C ILE A 73 4.51 21.99 -5.12
N PRO A 74 3.56 21.19 -5.67
CA PRO A 74 3.75 19.76 -5.86
C PRO A 74 4.75 19.48 -7.00
N ILE A 75 5.70 18.57 -6.73
CA ILE A 75 6.66 18.08 -7.72
C ILE A 75 6.84 16.57 -7.61
N ILE A 76 7.35 15.96 -8.69
CA ILE A 76 7.84 14.58 -8.71
C ILE A 76 9.36 14.62 -8.62
N LEU A 77 9.92 14.12 -7.51
CA LEU A 77 11.35 13.94 -7.35
C LEU A 77 11.79 12.62 -8.00
N THR A 78 12.66 12.69 -8.99
CA THR A 78 13.22 11.52 -9.69
C THR A 78 14.60 11.14 -9.15
N GLY A 79 15.08 9.92 -9.43
CA GLY A 79 16.44 9.47 -9.09
C GLY A 79 16.71 9.17 -7.61
N LEU A 80 15.74 9.38 -6.70
CA LEU A 80 15.93 9.15 -5.26
C LEU A 80 15.83 7.69 -4.82
N THR A 81 15.23 6.84 -5.65
CA THR A 81 14.97 5.44 -5.33
C THR A 81 15.87 4.48 -6.12
N ASP A 82 16.86 5.01 -6.85
CA ASP A 82 17.70 4.22 -7.76
C ASP A 82 18.51 3.15 -7.01
N GLU A 83 18.95 3.48 -5.79
CA GLU A 83 19.77 2.61 -4.92
C GLU A 83 18.92 1.72 -3.99
N TRP A 84 17.60 1.88 -3.98
CA TRP A 84 16.74 1.10 -3.08
C TRP A 84 16.66 -0.35 -3.54
N THR A 85 17.11 -1.27 -2.68
CA THR A 85 16.98 -2.72 -2.95
C THR A 85 15.51 -3.18 -3.07
N ALA A 86 14.55 -2.37 -2.61
CA ALA A 86 13.12 -2.54 -2.84
C ALA A 86 12.78 -2.71 -4.33
N LYS A 87 13.47 -2.01 -5.24
CA LYS A 87 13.27 -2.11 -6.70
C LYS A 87 13.33 -3.54 -7.21
N GLU A 88 14.21 -4.36 -6.64
CA GLU A 88 14.37 -5.77 -7.00
C GLU A 88 13.62 -6.71 -6.06
N LYS A 89 13.55 -6.38 -4.77
CA LYS A 89 13.00 -7.26 -3.73
C LYS A 89 11.48 -7.24 -3.65
N TRP A 90 10.85 -6.12 -3.99
CA TRP A 90 9.41 -5.91 -3.80
C TRP A 90 8.63 -6.31 -5.05
N THR A 91 8.84 -7.53 -5.51
CA THR A 91 7.94 -8.18 -6.48
C THR A 91 6.91 -9.03 -5.74
N MET A 92 5.74 -9.23 -6.33
CA MET A 92 4.67 -9.99 -5.68
C MET A 92 5.08 -11.45 -5.41
N GLU A 93 5.89 -12.06 -6.27
CA GLU A 93 6.43 -13.41 -6.11
C GLU A 93 7.38 -13.48 -4.91
N ARG A 94 8.31 -12.52 -4.79
CA ARG A 94 9.27 -12.48 -3.68
C ARG A 94 8.58 -12.18 -2.36
N LEU A 95 7.67 -11.20 -2.33
CA LEU A 95 6.91 -10.82 -1.14
C LEU A 95 6.00 -11.94 -0.66
N SER A 96 5.27 -12.59 -1.57
CA SER A 96 4.37 -13.70 -1.23
C SER A 96 5.10 -14.98 -0.78
N LYS A 97 6.36 -15.16 -1.17
CA LYS A 97 7.24 -16.23 -0.65
C LYS A 97 7.85 -15.86 0.71
N LYS A 98 8.51 -14.71 0.82
CA LYS A 98 9.22 -14.27 2.04
C LYS A 98 8.27 -14.00 3.20
N TYR A 99 7.14 -13.34 2.94
CA TYR A 99 6.16 -12.95 3.96
C TYR A 99 4.87 -13.79 3.90
N ARG A 100 4.91 -14.98 3.28
CA ARG A 100 3.79 -15.88 3.00
C ARG A 100 2.73 -15.96 4.12
N ASN A 101 3.19 -16.13 5.36
CA ASN A 101 2.33 -16.32 6.53
C ASN A 101 2.19 -15.09 7.44
N GLN A 102 2.72 -13.93 7.03
CA GLN A 102 2.57 -12.68 7.77
C GLN A 102 1.28 -11.97 7.39
N ASN A 103 0.59 -11.44 8.40
CA ASN A 103 -0.64 -10.67 8.22
C ASN A 103 -0.29 -9.23 7.84
N PHE A 104 -0.95 -8.69 6.83
CA PHE A 104 -0.89 -7.27 6.48
C PHE A 104 -2.27 -6.66 6.66
N LYS A 105 -2.34 -5.41 7.13
CA LYS A 105 -3.60 -4.66 7.23
C LYS A 105 -4.14 -4.39 5.84
N CYS A 106 -5.41 -4.68 5.61
CA CYS A 106 -6.11 -4.50 4.33
C CYS A 106 -7.48 -3.84 4.46
N GLY A 107 -7.76 -3.24 5.62
CA GLY A 107 -9.02 -2.59 5.96
C GLY A 107 -9.12 -2.29 7.44
N GLU A 108 -10.24 -1.70 7.83
CA GLU A 108 -10.65 -1.42 9.21
C GLU A 108 -12.10 -1.83 9.36
N ASP A 109 -12.50 -2.37 10.51
CA ASP A 109 -13.91 -2.64 10.81
C ASP A 109 -14.60 -1.42 11.44
N ASP A 110 -15.92 -1.50 11.66
CA ASP A 110 -16.74 -0.37 12.15
C ASP A 110 -16.29 0.17 13.51
N ASP A 111 -15.59 -0.65 14.30
CA ASP A 111 -15.02 -0.28 15.61
C ASP A 111 -13.59 0.30 15.48
N GLY A 112 -13.08 0.48 14.26
CA GLY A 112 -11.73 0.96 13.97
C GLY A 112 -10.64 -0.10 14.14
N ASN A 113 -10.98 -1.37 14.32
CA ASN A 113 -9.96 -2.42 14.45
C ASN A 113 -9.39 -2.79 13.09
N SER A 114 -8.07 -3.02 13.05
CA SER A 114 -7.39 -3.43 11.82
C SER A 114 -7.88 -4.79 11.31
N VAL A 115 -8.42 -4.81 10.10
CA VAL A 115 -8.67 -6.05 9.35
C VAL A 115 -7.36 -6.47 8.67
N ARG A 116 -6.92 -7.70 8.94
CA ARG A 116 -5.63 -8.20 8.43
C ARG A 116 -5.76 -9.54 7.72
N MET A 117 -4.96 -9.73 6.68
CA MET A 117 -4.91 -10.95 5.89
C MET A 117 -3.47 -11.41 5.63
N LYS A 118 -3.22 -12.73 5.61
CA LYS A 118 -1.89 -13.26 5.28
C LYS A 118 -1.52 -12.93 3.84
N MET A 119 -0.27 -12.56 3.59
CA MET A 119 0.22 -12.21 2.25
C MET A 119 -0.10 -13.27 1.19
N LYS A 120 -0.01 -14.57 1.51
CA LYS A 120 -0.36 -15.63 0.56
C LYS A 120 -1.82 -15.57 0.07
N TYR A 121 -2.74 -15.21 0.95
CA TYR A 121 -4.16 -15.10 0.60
C TYR A 121 -4.43 -13.80 -0.13
N TYR A 122 -3.75 -12.71 0.24
CA TYR A 122 -3.84 -11.46 -0.50
C TYR A 122 -3.30 -11.58 -1.92
N HIS A 123 -2.17 -12.27 -2.11
CA HIS A 123 -1.60 -12.49 -3.45
C HIS A 123 -2.56 -13.32 -4.33
N ASP A 124 -3.07 -14.44 -3.79
CA ASP A 124 -4.06 -15.28 -4.49
C ASP A 124 -5.37 -14.50 -4.77
N TYR A 125 -5.76 -13.59 -3.87
CA TYR A 125 -6.86 -12.66 -4.10
C TYR A 125 -6.58 -11.66 -5.23
N SER A 126 -5.42 -10.99 -5.19
CA SER A 126 -5.08 -9.94 -6.17
C SER A 126 -4.95 -10.45 -7.60
N LEU A 127 -4.64 -11.72 -7.78
CA LEU A 127 -4.56 -12.35 -9.10
C LEU A 127 -5.93 -12.66 -9.71
N ASN A 128 -6.97 -12.80 -8.88
CA ASN A 128 -8.24 -13.39 -9.31
C ASN A 128 -9.47 -12.51 -9.02
N THR A 129 -9.29 -11.35 -8.39
CA THR A 129 -10.42 -10.48 -8.01
C THR A 129 -10.96 -9.70 -9.21
N THR A 130 -12.28 -9.54 -9.27
CA THR A 130 -13.01 -8.70 -10.21
C THR A 130 -13.76 -7.57 -9.52
N ASP A 131 -13.43 -7.31 -8.24
CA ASP A 131 -14.09 -6.29 -7.43
C ASP A 131 -13.90 -4.89 -8.03
N ASP A 132 -14.94 -4.05 -7.95
CA ASP A 132 -14.90 -2.67 -8.43
C ASP A 132 -13.93 -1.81 -7.59
N SER A 133 -13.84 -2.11 -6.30
CA SER A 133 -12.92 -1.50 -5.34
C SER A 133 -12.31 -2.60 -4.46
N PRO A 134 -11.23 -3.26 -4.92
CA PRO A 134 -10.61 -4.37 -4.21
C PRO A 134 -10.12 -4.01 -2.79
N LEU A 135 -9.97 -5.02 -1.93
CA LEU A 135 -9.23 -4.88 -0.67
C LEU A 135 -7.81 -4.43 -0.96
N TYR A 136 -7.30 -3.47 -0.19
CA TYR A 136 -6.00 -2.83 -0.44
C TYR A 136 -5.10 -2.91 0.79
N ILE A 137 -3.88 -3.43 0.63
CA ILE A 137 -2.90 -3.46 1.74
C ILE A 137 -2.47 -2.03 2.07
N PHE A 138 -2.70 -1.63 3.33
CA PHE A 138 -2.23 -0.38 3.91
C PHE A 138 -1.79 -0.64 5.35
N ASP A 139 -0.49 -0.86 5.58
CA ASP A 139 0.04 -1.36 6.85
C ASP A 139 1.08 -0.41 7.47
N SER A 140 0.62 0.45 8.38
CA SER A 140 1.46 1.39 9.12
C SER A 140 2.42 0.70 10.10
N SER A 141 2.18 -0.55 10.52
CA SER A 141 2.96 -1.23 11.58
C SER A 141 3.95 -2.28 11.07
N PHE A 142 4.24 -2.34 9.76
CA PHE A 142 5.15 -3.36 9.22
C PHE A 142 6.58 -3.30 9.80
N ALA A 143 7.12 -2.11 10.10
CA ALA A 143 8.49 -1.94 10.58
C ALA A 143 8.65 -2.23 12.09
N GLU A 144 7.54 -2.29 12.83
CA GLU A 144 7.55 -2.54 14.28
C GLU A 144 7.47 -4.05 14.59
N ARG A 145 6.94 -4.83 13.66
CA ARG A 145 6.74 -6.27 13.84
C ARG A 145 7.98 -7.05 13.42
N ARG A 146 8.51 -7.88 14.32
CA ARG A 146 9.74 -8.69 14.14
C ARG A 146 9.88 -9.38 12.77
N LYS A 147 8.79 -9.94 12.23
CA LYS A 147 8.81 -10.74 10.99
C LYS A 147 8.67 -9.91 9.70
N THR A 148 8.21 -8.66 9.79
CA THR A 148 8.03 -7.75 8.64
C THR A 148 8.98 -6.56 8.69
N LYS A 149 9.69 -6.34 9.81
CA LYS A 149 10.65 -5.25 9.99
C LYS A 149 11.71 -5.18 8.90
N LYS A 150 12.12 -6.32 8.32
CA LYS A 150 13.07 -6.36 7.20
C LYS A 150 12.63 -5.57 5.94
N LEU A 151 11.34 -5.23 5.80
CA LEU A 151 10.88 -4.34 4.73
C LEU A 151 11.47 -2.93 4.88
N SER A 152 11.68 -2.44 6.10
CA SER A 152 12.26 -1.11 6.32
C SER A 152 13.76 -1.04 6.02
N GLU A 153 14.40 -2.17 5.79
CA GLU A 153 15.81 -2.25 5.38
C GLU A 153 15.96 -2.14 3.85
N ASP A 154 14.84 -2.21 3.10
CA ASP A 154 14.86 -2.24 1.64
C ASP A 154 14.79 -0.83 1.00
N TYR A 155 14.55 0.21 1.80
CA TYR A 155 14.50 1.62 1.39
C TYR A 155 15.14 2.53 2.45
N SER A 156 15.44 3.76 2.07
CA SER A 156 15.90 4.82 2.98
C SER A 156 15.00 6.04 2.88
N VAL A 157 15.01 6.87 3.92
CA VAL A 157 14.40 8.20 3.86
C VAL A 157 15.25 9.10 2.95
N PRO A 158 14.69 9.79 1.94
CA PRO A 158 15.41 10.78 1.18
C PRO A 158 15.74 12.03 2.00
N LYS A 159 16.92 12.62 1.75
CA LYS A 159 17.48 13.81 2.42
C LYS A 159 16.54 15.03 2.55
N PHE A 160 15.52 15.15 1.70
CA PHE A 160 14.57 16.26 1.71
C PHE A 160 13.60 16.21 2.88
N PHE A 161 13.47 15.03 3.46
CA PHE A 161 12.40 14.69 4.37
C PHE A 161 12.98 14.18 5.70
N GLU A 162 14.20 14.51 6.12
CA GLU A 162 14.75 13.92 7.36
C GLU A 162 14.28 14.57 8.67
N ASP A 163 13.64 15.75 8.59
CA ASP A 163 13.29 16.61 9.73
C ASP A 163 11.98 16.19 10.47
N ASP A 164 12.02 15.09 11.22
CA ASP A 164 10.82 14.48 11.84
C ASP A 164 10.39 15.19 13.10
N LEU A 165 9.62 16.25 12.92
CA LEU A 165 9.07 16.97 14.05
C LEU A 165 8.01 16.16 14.82
N PHE A 166 7.37 15.16 14.21
CA PHE A 166 6.38 14.30 14.88
C PHE A 166 7.01 13.24 15.79
N ARG A 167 8.29 12.93 15.61
CA ARG A 167 9.06 12.06 16.51
C ARG A 167 9.16 12.60 17.93
N TYR A 168 9.06 13.92 18.09
CA TYR A 168 9.13 14.61 19.38
C TYR A 168 7.77 14.77 20.06
N ALA A 169 6.67 14.38 19.39
CA ALA A 169 5.34 14.40 19.98
C ALA A 169 5.08 13.13 20.81
N ASP A 170 4.52 13.29 22.01
CA ASP A 170 4.17 12.18 22.92
C ASP A 170 3.18 11.17 22.29
N ASN A 171 2.39 11.62 21.31
CA ASN A 171 1.46 10.81 20.56
C ASN A 171 2.06 10.47 19.19
N LYS A 172 2.68 9.29 19.09
CA LYS A 172 3.18 8.72 17.84
C LYS A 172 2.00 8.46 16.91
N LYS A 173 1.70 9.39 15.99
CA LYS A 173 0.75 9.13 14.90
C LYS A 173 1.33 8.05 13.99
N ASP A 174 0.46 7.30 13.30
CA ASP A 174 0.81 6.31 12.26
C ASP A 174 1.40 6.99 10.99
N LEU A 175 2.30 7.96 11.19
CA LEU A 175 3.02 8.67 10.16
C LEU A 175 4.33 7.91 9.91
N ARG A 176 4.35 7.12 8.85
CA ARG A 176 5.59 6.88 8.12
C ARG A 176 5.58 7.84 6.97
N ILE A 177 6.02 9.07 7.22
CA ILE A 177 6.48 9.89 6.13
C ILE A 177 7.75 9.20 5.63
N VAL A 178 7.89 9.11 4.32
CA VAL A 178 9.17 8.76 3.69
C VAL A 178 10.07 9.93 3.98
N GLY A 179 10.60 9.90 5.20
CA GLY A 179 11.16 11.02 5.87
C GLY A 179 10.14 11.93 6.49
N SER A 180 10.15 11.93 7.79
CA SER A 180 9.36 12.80 8.59
C SER A 180 10.13 14.06 8.88
#